data_AF-T0ZTP6-F1
#
_entry.id   AF-T0ZTP6-F1
#
_cell.length_a   1.000
_cell.length_b   1.000
_cell.length_c   1.000
_cell.angle_alpha   90.00
_cell.angle_beta   90.00
_cell.angle_gamma   90.00
#
_symmetry.space_group_name_H-M   'P 1'
#
loop_
_entity.id
_entity.type
_entity.pdbx_description
1 polymer ?
#
loop_
_entity_poly.entity_id
_entity_poly.type
_entity_poly.pdbx_seq_one_letter_code
_entity_poly.pdbx_strand_id
1 'polypeptide(L)'
;MHDIGKMDIPDAILRKTGPLDAAERAVMQTHSVRGEGIILAHRDLSFHKEIATVVRHHHEHWNGGGYPDGLRTGAIPLLSR
;
A
#
# COMPACT_ATOMS: atom_id res chain seq x y z
N MET A 1 5.37 1.51 -10.40
CA MET A 1 5.67 0.19 -9.79
C MET A 1 5.37 0.30 -8.30
N HIS A 2 4.13 0.03 -7.87
CA HIS A 2 3.69 0.31 -6.48
C HIS A 2 3.16 -0.94 -5.74
N ASP A 3 2.97 -2.04 -6.47
CA ASP A 3 2.33 -3.27 -5.99
C ASP A 3 3.31 -4.36 -5.55
N ILE A 4 4.57 -4.02 -5.25
CA ILE A 4 5.58 -5.02 -4.85
C ILE A 4 5.15 -5.78 -3.58
N GLY A 5 4.37 -5.16 -2.71
CA GLY A 5 3.81 -5.81 -1.52
C GLY A 5 2.75 -6.88 -1.82
N LYS A 6 2.27 -7.02 -3.07
CA LYS A 6 1.33 -8.07 -3.45
C LYS A 6 1.97 -9.46 -3.52
N MET A 7 3.30 -9.56 -3.47
CA MET A 7 4.02 -10.85 -3.49
C MET A 7 3.62 -11.79 -2.34
N ASP A 8 3.16 -11.24 -1.23
CA ASP A 8 2.80 -12.00 -0.02
C ASP A 8 1.26 -12.03 0.20
N ILE A 9 0.49 -11.65 -0.81
CA ILE A 9 -0.96 -11.80 -0.80
C ILE A 9 -1.30 -13.20 -1.32
N PRO A 10 -2.11 -14.00 -0.60
CA PRO A 10 -2.49 -15.33 -1.04
C PRO A 10 -3.10 -15.31 -2.44
N ASP A 11 -2.70 -16.26 -3.30
CA ASP A 11 -3.17 -16.34 -4.68
C ASP A 11 -4.70 -16.42 -4.79
N ALA A 12 -5.37 -17.10 -3.85
CA ALA A 12 -6.82 -17.19 -3.80
C ALA A 12 -7.51 -15.82 -3.64
N ILE A 13 -6.84 -14.85 -3.00
CA ILE A 13 -7.31 -13.48 -2.83
C ILE A 13 -6.83 -12.62 -4.01
N LEU A 14 -5.55 -12.74 -4.37
CA LEU A 14 -4.92 -11.95 -5.43
C LEU A 14 -5.56 -12.18 -6.80
N ARG A 15 -5.97 -13.42 -7.08
CA ARG A 15 -6.50 -13.88 -8.37
C ARG A 15 -8.00 -14.17 -8.34
N LYS A 16 -8.72 -13.76 -7.29
CA LYS A 16 -10.16 -14.01 -7.16
C LYS A 16 -10.92 -13.37 -8.32
N THR A 17 -11.69 -14.18 -9.05
CA THR A 17 -12.63 -13.73 -10.08
C THR A 17 -13.96 -13.34 -9.44
N GLY A 18 -13.99 -12.18 -8.79
CA GLY A 18 -15.18 -11.64 -8.12
C GLY A 18 -14.84 -10.59 -7.08
N PRO A 19 -15.84 -9.95 -6.46
CA PRO A 19 -15.57 -8.99 -5.40
C PRO A 19 -14.92 -9.69 -4.20
N LEU A 20 -13.90 -9.03 -3.62
CA LEU A 20 -13.36 -9.43 -2.33
C LEU A 20 -14.39 -9.14 -1.24
N ASP A 21 -14.61 -10.10 -0.36
CA ASP A 21 -15.33 -9.86 0.89
C ASP A 21 -14.52 -8.95 1.84
N ALA A 22 -15.08 -8.63 3.01
CA ALA A 22 -14.43 -7.73 3.95
C ALA A 22 -13.09 -8.26 4.49
N ALA A 23 -12.99 -9.56 4.75
CA ALA A 23 -11.79 -10.18 5.30
C ALA A 23 -10.70 -10.28 4.22
N GLU A 24 -11.08 -10.70 3.01
CA GLU A 24 -10.20 -10.76 1.85
C GLU A 24 -9.68 -9.37 1.49
N ARG A 25 -10.53 -8.35 1.57
CA ARG A 25 -10.14 -6.96 1.34
C ARG A 25 -9.16 -6.48 2.40
N ALA A 26 -9.37 -6.81 3.67
CA ALA A 26 -8.44 -6.46 4.73
C ALA A 26 -7.04 -7.08 4.47
N VAL A 27 -6.98 -8.34 4.03
CA VAL A 27 -5.71 -8.98 3.64
C VAL A 27 -5.09 -8.27 2.43
N MET A 28 -5.87 -8.02 1.37
CA MET A 28 -5.40 -7.32 0.17
C MET A 28 -4.82 -5.95 0.51
N GLN A 29 -5.45 -5.18 1.41
CA GLN A 29 -4.97 -3.85 1.81
C GLN A 29 -3.60 -3.87 2.49
N THR A 30 -3.19 -4.99 3.09
CA THR A 30 -1.86 -5.11 3.74
C THR A 30 -0.70 -4.96 2.76
N HIS A 31 -0.92 -5.11 1.45
CA HIS A 31 0.14 -4.97 0.44
C HIS A 31 0.83 -3.59 0.49
N SER A 32 0.11 -2.54 0.88
CA SER A 32 0.66 -1.18 1.02
C SER A 32 1.78 -1.12 2.06
N VAL A 33 1.50 -1.60 3.28
CA VAL A 33 2.45 -1.69 4.40
C VAL A 33 3.58 -2.67 4.11
N ARG A 34 3.27 -3.81 3.47
CA ARG A 34 4.29 -4.79 3.10
C ARG A 34 5.24 -4.22 2.04
N GLY A 35 4.69 -3.49 1.06
CA GLY A 35 5.45 -2.82 0.01
C GLY A 35 6.42 -1.79 0.58
N GLU A 36 5.98 -0.99 1.56
CA GLU A 36 6.84 -0.09 2.33
C GLU A 36 8.03 -0.85 2.95
N GLY A 37 7.75 -1.94 3.68
CA GLY A 37 8.77 -2.75 4.34
C GLY A 37 9.81 -3.33 3.38
N ILE A 38 9.38 -3.78 2.20
CA ILE A 38 10.28 -4.27 1.14
C ILE A 38 11.22 -3.15 0.69
N ILE A 39 10.67 -1.97 0.36
CA ILE A 39 11.51 -0.84 -0.09
C ILE A 39 12.48 -0.40 1.01
N LEU A 40 12.06 -0.35 2.28
CA LEU A 40 12.92 0.00 3.40
C LEU A 40 14.06 -1.01 3.62
N ALA A 41 13.90 -2.26 3.20
CA ALA A 41 14.96 -3.27 3.27
C ALA A 41 16.06 -3.03 2.22
N HIS A 42 15.74 -2.39 1.09
CA HIS A 42 16.69 -2.04 0.02
C HIS A 42 17.40 -0.72 0.31
N ARG A 43 18.31 -0.72 1.30
CA ARG A 43 19.02 0.49 1.77
C ARG A 43 19.98 1.09 0.74
N ASP A 44 20.39 0.31 -0.25
CA ASP A 44 21.22 0.68 -1.38
C ASP A 44 20.47 1.49 -2.45
N LEU A 45 19.13 1.42 -2.43
CA LEU A 45 18.29 2.24 -3.29
C LEU A 45 18.29 3.70 -2.79
N SER A 46 18.76 4.61 -3.64
CA SER A 46 18.60 6.05 -3.42
C SER A 46 17.12 6.39 -3.24
N PHE A 47 16.82 7.26 -2.27
CA PHE A 47 15.45 7.67 -1.94
C PHE A 47 14.52 6.55 -1.46
N HIS A 48 15.05 5.43 -0.95
CA HIS A 48 14.21 4.32 -0.47
C HIS A 48 13.16 4.76 0.56
N LYS A 49 13.45 5.73 1.45
CA LYS A 49 12.48 6.20 2.45
C LYS A 49 11.32 6.96 1.83
N GLU A 50 11.62 7.83 0.87
CA GLU A 50 10.63 8.61 0.12
C GLU A 50 9.76 7.67 -0.71
N ILE A 51 10.38 6.71 -1.41
CA ILE A 51 9.68 5.69 -2.19
C ILE A 51 8.80 4.83 -1.27
N ALA A 52 9.30 4.41 -0.12
CA ALA A 52 8.56 3.62 0.86
C ALA A 52 7.33 4.38 1.37
N THR A 53 7.48 5.68 1.65
CA THR A 53 6.38 6.58 2.03
C THR A 53 5.32 6.63 0.91
N VAL A 54 5.75 6.76 -0.35
CA VAL A 54 4.83 6.77 -1.49
C VAL A 54 4.06 5.45 -1.59
N VAL A 55 4.77 4.33 -1.50
CA VAL A 55 4.17 2.99 -1.56
C VAL A 55 3.23 2.73 -0.39
N ARG A 56 3.50 3.24 0.81
CA ARG A 56 2.58 3.09 1.95
C ARG A 56 1.25 3.80 1.68
N HIS A 57 1.28 5.02 1.17
CA HIS A 57 0.12 5.92 1.18
C HIS A 57 -0.58 6.09 -0.18
N HIS A 58 -0.19 5.35 -1.23
CA HIS A 58 -0.80 5.49 -2.56
C HIS A 58 -2.29 5.09 -2.64
N HIS A 59 -2.85 4.51 -1.57
CA HIS A 59 -4.26 4.19 -1.43
C HIS A 59 -4.99 5.07 -0.39
N GLU A 60 -4.33 6.14 0.07
CA GLU A 60 -5.00 7.15 0.88
C GLU A 60 -5.94 7.98 0.03
N HIS A 61 -7.10 8.32 0.58
CA HIS A 61 -8.10 9.13 -0.11
C HIS A 61 -8.20 10.47 0.59
N TRP A 62 -8.38 11.56 -0.16
CA TRP A 62 -8.43 12.91 0.42
C TRP A 62 -9.51 13.08 1.50
N ASN A 63 -10.60 12.31 1.43
CA ASN A 63 -11.68 12.29 2.41
C ASN A 63 -11.36 11.49 3.70
N GLY A 64 -10.20 10.83 3.79
CA GLY A 64 -9.82 9.95 4.90
C GLY A 64 -10.43 8.55 4.86
N GLY A 65 -11.12 8.19 3.77
CA GLY A 65 -11.66 6.85 3.55
C GLY A 65 -10.69 5.87 2.88
N GLY A 66 -9.41 6.24 2.80
CA GLY A 66 -8.34 5.40 2.26
C GLY A 66 -7.69 4.53 3.34
N TYR A 67 -6.57 3.92 2.97
CA TYR A 67 -5.79 3.05 3.85
C TYR A 67 -4.29 3.17 3.49
N PRO A 68 -3.35 2.74 4.36
CA PRO A 68 -3.55 2.05 5.64
C PRO A 68 -3.86 2.95 6.84
N ASP A 69 -3.58 4.25 6.76
CA ASP A 69 -3.59 5.14 7.93
C ASP A 69 -4.81 6.08 7.96
N GLY A 70 -5.61 6.13 6.88
CA GLY A 70 -6.84 6.92 6.84
C GLY A 70 -6.56 8.43 6.82
N LEU A 71 -5.49 8.82 6.14
CA LEU A 71 -5.01 10.19 6.09
C LEU A 71 -5.97 11.07 5.29
N ARG A 72 -6.14 12.31 5.76
CA ARG A 72 -6.86 13.36 5.04
C ARG A 72 -5.89 14.25 4.28
N THR A 73 -6.38 14.99 3.29
CA THR A 73 -5.61 15.77 2.30
C THR A 73 -4.30 16.39 2.79
N GLY A 74 -4.30 17.08 3.93
CA GLY A 74 -3.10 17.75 4.47
C GLY A 74 -2.02 16.81 4.99
N ALA A 75 -2.39 15.59 5.38
CA ALA A 75 -1.48 14.57 5.91
C ALA A 75 -1.00 13.58 4.84
N ILE A 76 -1.68 13.47 3.69
CA ILE A 76 -1.23 12.61 2.59
C ILE A 76 0.05 13.21 2.00
N PRO A 77 1.17 12.46 1.95
CA PRO A 77 2.42 12.90 1.34
C PRO A 77 2.19 13.40 -0.08
N LEU A 78 2.87 14.48 -0.47
CA LEU A 78 2.63 15.12 -1.77
C LEU A 78 2.71 14.16 -2.96
N LEU A 79 3.65 13.21 -2.90
CA LEU A 79 3.89 12.20 -3.94
C LEU A 79 2.92 11.02 -3.90
N SER A 80 2.02 10.97 -2.91
CA SER A 80 0.98 9.93 -2.72
C SER A 80 -0.43 10.43 -3.04
N ARG A 81 -0.58 11.72 -3.40
CA ARG A 81 -1.87 12.36 -3.66
C ARG A 81 -2.43 12.04 -5.04
#